data_AF-A0A0M4DLC2-F1
#
_entry.id   AF-A0A0M4DLC2-F1
#
_cell.length_a   1.000
_cell.length_b   1.000
_cell.length_c   1.000
_cell.angle_alpha   90.00
_cell.angle_beta   90.00
_cell.angle_gamma   90.00
#
_symmetry.space_group_name_H-M   'P 1'
#
loop_
_entity.id
_entity.type
_entity.pdbx_description
1 polymer ?
#
loop_
_entity_poly.entity_id
_entity_poly.type
_entity_poly.pdbx_seq_one_letter_code
_entity_poly.pdbx_strand_id
1 'polypeptide(L)'
;MTTTTETETTGPKHELAQVNIARLRFPLDSPQLKDFVDGLDPVNAVADAAEGFVWRLRSDSGNATDVPVFGDDWLIVNMSVWRDADALTDFMYAGQHRELLKRRREWFAHTREAMSALWWVPAGERPTVADAEERLLHLREHGPTERAFTLRARFPAPAGAR
;
A
#
# COMPACT_ATOMS: atom_id res chain seq x y z
N MET A 1 -24.06 -11.55 -40.79
CA MET A 1 -22.74 -11.10 -40.30
C MET A 1 -22.99 -9.95 -39.34
N THR A 2 -23.13 -10.27 -38.06
CA THR A 2 -23.43 -9.29 -37.00
C THR A 2 -22.13 -9.02 -36.28
N THR A 3 -21.49 -7.89 -36.61
CA THR A 3 -20.30 -7.41 -35.92
C THR A 3 -20.74 -6.97 -34.53
N THR A 4 -20.40 -7.75 -33.52
CA THR A 4 -20.60 -7.38 -32.12
C THR A 4 -19.50 -6.39 -31.79
N THR A 5 -19.86 -5.12 -31.58
CA THR A 5 -18.96 -4.09 -31.10
C THR A 5 -18.53 -4.46 -29.68
N GLU A 6 -17.30 -4.96 -29.53
CA GLU A 6 -16.64 -5.06 -28.25
C GLU A 6 -16.58 -3.67 -27.63
N THR A 7 -17.20 -3.53 -26.46
CA THR A 7 -17.15 -2.31 -25.67
C THR A 7 -15.74 -2.25 -25.07
N GLU A 8 -14.86 -1.50 -25.72
CA GLU A 8 -13.53 -1.19 -25.20
C GLU A 8 -13.72 -0.50 -23.85
N THR A 9 -13.48 -1.25 -22.77
CA THR A 9 -13.63 -0.75 -21.41
C THR A 9 -12.46 0.21 -21.19
N THR A 10 -12.68 1.51 -21.35
CA THR A 10 -11.66 2.55 -21.18
C THR A 10 -11.35 2.74 -19.69
N GLY A 11 -10.74 1.71 -19.07
CA GLY A 11 -10.19 1.80 -17.72
C GLY A 11 -8.92 2.66 -17.68
N PRO A 12 -8.45 3.07 -16.49
CA PRO A 12 -7.19 3.77 -16.36
C PRO A 12 -6.05 2.89 -16.91
N LYS A 13 -5.07 3.49 -17.61
CA LYS A 13 -3.90 2.75 -18.13
C LYS A 13 -2.88 2.37 -17.03
N HIS A 14 -2.93 3.08 -15.90
CA HIS A 14 -2.07 2.86 -14.75
C HIS A 14 -2.88 2.93 -13.46
N GLU A 15 -2.44 2.18 -12.48
CA GLU A 15 -2.96 2.16 -11.12
C GLU A 15 -1.85 2.60 -10.16
N LEU A 16 -2.22 3.09 -8.98
CA LEU A 16 -1.30 3.56 -7.97
C LEU A 16 -1.00 2.45 -6.96
N ALA A 17 0.23 1.98 -6.94
CA ALA A 17 0.73 1.12 -5.88
C ALA A 17 1.20 1.96 -4.68
N GLN A 18 0.97 1.43 -3.49
CA GLN A 18 1.40 2.01 -2.23
C GLN A 18 1.95 0.89 -1.34
N VAL A 19 3.12 1.11 -0.75
CA VAL A 19 3.70 0.27 0.30
C VAL A 19 3.86 1.05 1.59
N ASN A 20 3.67 0.37 2.72
CA ASN A 20 4.07 0.82 4.04
C ASN A 20 4.79 -0.33 4.74
N ILE A 21 5.92 -0.02 5.37
CA ILE A 21 6.61 -0.92 6.28
C ILE A 21 6.67 -0.30 7.67
N ALA A 22 6.60 -1.13 8.70
CA ALA A 22 6.67 -0.66 10.07
C ALA A 22 7.57 -1.57 10.91
N ARG A 23 8.46 -0.95 11.69
CA ARG A 23 9.27 -1.66 12.67
C ARG A 23 8.48 -1.88 13.95
N LEU A 24 8.26 -3.13 14.32
CA LEU A 24 7.62 -3.54 15.55
C LEU A 24 8.45 -3.17 16.78
N ARG A 25 7.78 -2.82 17.89
CA ARG A 25 8.40 -2.65 19.21
C ARG A 25 8.40 -3.92 20.05
N PHE A 26 7.48 -4.84 19.76
CA PHE A 26 7.30 -6.11 20.45
C PHE A 26 6.95 -7.18 19.41
N PRO A 27 7.11 -8.48 19.72
CA PRO A 27 6.66 -9.56 18.85
C PRO A 27 5.20 -9.40 18.42
N LEU A 28 4.87 -9.80 17.18
CA LEU A 28 3.55 -9.59 16.60
C LEU A 28 2.44 -10.30 17.40
N ASP A 29 2.75 -11.44 18.01
CA ASP A 29 1.85 -12.25 18.85
C ASP A 29 1.78 -11.78 20.32
N SER A 30 2.50 -10.72 20.67
CA SER A 30 2.55 -10.21 22.04
C SER A 30 1.25 -9.50 22.45
N PRO A 31 0.89 -9.51 23.75
CA PRO A 31 -0.27 -8.77 24.26
C PRO A 31 -0.26 -7.27 23.92
N GLN A 32 0.94 -6.67 23.79
CA GLN A 32 1.13 -5.27 23.45
C GLN A 32 0.67 -4.94 22.02
N LEU A 33 0.75 -5.91 21.10
CA LEU A 33 0.37 -5.77 19.69
C LEU A 33 -1.06 -6.25 19.42
N LYS A 34 -1.75 -6.82 20.43
CA LYS A 34 -3.07 -7.41 20.25
C LYS A 34 -4.08 -6.44 19.63
N ASP A 35 -4.18 -5.22 20.14
CA ASP A 35 -5.09 -4.20 19.61
C ASP A 35 -4.80 -3.84 18.14
N PHE A 36 -3.52 -3.87 17.75
CA PHE A 36 -3.14 -3.64 16.36
C PHE A 36 -3.56 -4.81 15.47
N VAL A 37 -3.27 -6.05 15.90
CA VAL A 37 -3.63 -7.27 15.17
C VAL A 37 -5.14 -7.41 15.02
N ASP A 38 -5.90 -7.21 16.09
CA ASP A 38 -7.38 -7.22 16.08
C ASP A 38 -7.95 -6.13 15.14
N GLY A 39 -7.21 -5.05 14.93
CA GLY A 39 -7.59 -3.94 14.06
C GLY A 39 -7.30 -4.16 12.56
N LEU A 40 -6.56 -5.19 12.19
CA LEU A 40 -6.18 -5.46 10.79
C LEU A 40 -7.40 -5.78 9.92
N ASP A 41 -8.19 -6.78 10.32
CA ASP A 41 -9.32 -7.24 9.51
C ASP A 41 -10.40 -6.15 9.31
N PRO A 42 -10.79 -5.36 10.33
CA PRO A 42 -11.70 -4.23 10.13
C PRO A 42 -11.17 -3.18 9.15
N VAL A 43 -9.87 -2.82 9.24
CA VAL A 43 -9.27 -1.84 8.33
C VAL A 43 -9.19 -2.38 6.91
N ASN A 44 -8.80 -3.66 6.76
CA ASN A 44 -8.77 -4.33 5.47
C ASN A 44 -10.16 -4.40 4.83
N ALA A 45 -11.21 -4.67 5.61
CA ALA A 45 -12.59 -4.69 5.10
C ALA A 45 -13.05 -3.31 4.62
N VAL A 46 -12.66 -2.23 5.32
CA VAL A 46 -12.93 -0.86 4.87
C VAL A 46 -12.19 -0.56 3.57
N ALA A 47 -10.94 -1.00 3.42
CA ALA A 47 -10.19 -0.86 2.17
C ALA A 47 -10.85 -1.65 1.03
N ASP A 48 -11.17 -2.93 1.27
CA ASP A 48 -11.78 -3.85 0.30
C ASP A 48 -13.15 -3.31 -0.22
N ALA A 49 -13.85 -2.48 0.55
CA ALA A 49 -15.11 -1.84 0.17
C ALA A 49 -14.98 -0.40 -0.36
N ALA A 50 -13.77 0.19 -0.34
CA ALA A 50 -13.56 1.57 -0.72
C ALA A 50 -13.66 1.75 -2.24
N GLU A 51 -14.26 2.87 -2.67
CA GLU A 51 -14.29 3.20 -4.09
C GLU A 51 -12.87 3.41 -4.63
N GLY A 52 -12.55 2.77 -5.76
CA GLY A 52 -11.22 2.86 -6.37
C GLY A 52 -10.16 1.98 -5.70
N PHE A 53 -10.51 1.17 -4.69
CA PHE A 53 -9.62 0.09 -4.25
C PHE A 53 -9.55 -1.00 -5.33
N VAL A 54 -8.33 -1.49 -5.61
CA VAL A 54 -8.09 -2.50 -6.66
C VAL A 54 -7.56 -3.80 -6.08
N TRP A 55 -6.56 -3.72 -5.20
CA TRP A 55 -5.89 -4.91 -4.66
C TRP A 55 -5.12 -4.60 -3.37
N ARG A 56 -4.86 -5.64 -2.57
CA ARG A 56 -3.88 -5.61 -1.47
C ARG A 56 -3.11 -6.91 -1.39
N LEU A 57 -1.87 -6.81 -0.92
CA LEU A 57 -1.04 -7.95 -0.56
C LEU A 57 -1.71 -8.72 0.59
N ARG A 58 -1.73 -10.04 0.46
CA ARG A 58 -2.26 -10.99 1.45
C ARG A 58 -1.37 -12.24 1.40
N SER A 59 -1.07 -12.82 2.55
CA SER A 59 -0.64 -14.20 2.69
C SER A 59 -1.84 -15.13 2.80
N ASP A 60 -1.57 -16.41 3.07
CA ASP A 60 -2.59 -17.41 3.37
C ASP A 60 -3.44 -17.04 4.61
N SER A 61 -2.92 -16.19 5.51
CA SER A 61 -3.66 -15.66 6.66
C SER A 61 -4.70 -14.59 6.30
N GLY A 62 -4.68 -14.09 5.05
CA GLY A 62 -5.48 -12.94 4.62
C GLY A 62 -4.89 -11.58 4.98
N ASN A 63 -3.82 -11.55 5.79
CA ASN A 63 -3.04 -10.37 6.16
C ASN A 63 -1.64 -10.44 5.52
N ALA A 64 -0.90 -9.32 5.47
CA ALA A 64 0.46 -9.27 4.90
C ALA A 64 1.57 -9.20 5.96
N THR A 65 1.21 -9.22 7.24
CA THR A 65 2.13 -8.98 8.36
C THR A 65 3.16 -10.10 8.56
N ASP A 66 2.93 -11.27 7.99
CA ASP A 66 3.81 -12.44 7.97
C ASP A 66 4.63 -12.57 6.67
N VAL A 67 4.46 -11.64 5.72
CA VAL A 67 5.24 -11.62 4.49
C VAL A 67 6.61 -10.99 4.76
N PRO A 68 7.73 -11.68 4.46
CA PRO A 68 9.07 -11.15 4.71
C PRO A 68 9.36 -9.88 3.90
N VAL A 69 10.03 -8.91 4.51
CA VAL A 69 10.52 -7.69 3.84
C VAL A 69 11.92 -7.32 4.38
N PHE A 70 12.84 -7.01 3.48
CA PHE A 70 14.27 -6.75 3.76
C PHE A 70 14.99 -7.85 4.56
N GLY A 71 14.39 -9.04 4.69
CA GLY A 71 14.91 -10.11 5.54
C GLY A 71 14.96 -9.75 7.03
N ASP A 72 14.11 -8.82 7.50
CA ASP A 72 14.04 -8.39 8.90
C ASP A 72 12.70 -8.77 9.53
N ASP A 73 12.73 -9.74 10.45
CA ASP A 73 11.54 -10.26 11.15
C ASP A 73 10.83 -9.21 12.05
N TRP A 74 11.48 -8.07 12.32
CA TRP A 74 10.88 -6.96 13.05
C TRP A 74 10.20 -5.94 12.14
N LEU A 75 10.28 -6.12 10.83
CA LEU A 75 9.54 -5.32 9.86
C LEU A 75 8.30 -6.08 9.38
N ILE A 76 7.15 -5.41 9.47
CA ILE A 76 5.95 -5.85 8.77
C ILE A 76 5.73 -4.99 7.53
N VAL A 77 5.11 -5.56 6.50
CA VAL A 77 4.73 -4.88 5.26
C VAL A 77 3.23 -4.89 5.06
N ASN A 78 2.71 -3.79 4.51
CA ASN A 78 1.42 -3.74 3.86
C ASN A 78 1.60 -3.09 2.48
N MET A 79 0.91 -3.62 1.48
CA MET A 79 0.96 -3.08 0.13
C MET A 79 -0.43 -3.15 -0.49
N SER A 80 -0.81 -2.09 -1.20
CA SER A 80 -2.11 -1.96 -1.84
C SER A 80 -1.99 -1.28 -3.21
N VAL A 81 -2.98 -1.51 -4.06
CA VAL A 81 -3.13 -0.87 -5.37
C VAL A 81 -4.50 -0.21 -5.42
N TRP A 82 -4.51 1.01 -5.94
CA TRP A 82 -5.67 1.89 -6.03
C TRP A 82 -5.78 2.44 -7.44
N ARG A 83 -6.99 2.86 -7.83
CA ARG A 83 -7.24 3.55 -9.10
C ARG A 83 -6.35 4.78 -9.26
N ASP A 84 -6.22 5.57 -8.20
CA ASP A 84 -5.48 6.82 -8.18
C ASP A 84 -5.16 7.26 -6.73
N ALA A 85 -4.43 8.37 -6.60
CA ALA A 85 -4.02 8.91 -5.30
C ALA A 85 -5.16 9.57 -4.52
N ASP A 86 -6.25 9.99 -5.18
CA ASP A 86 -7.40 10.58 -4.50
C ASP A 86 -8.20 9.48 -3.80
N ALA A 87 -8.44 8.34 -4.47
CA ALA A 87 -9.07 7.16 -3.88
C ALA A 87 -8.32 6.65 -2.63
N LEU A 88 -6.98 6.55 -2.69
CA LEU A 88 -6.16 6.21 -1.53
C LEU A 88 -6.30 7.25 -0.40
N THR A 89 -6.33 8.53 -0.76
CA THR A 89 -6.44 9.62 0.23
C THR A 89 -7.80 9.58 0.93
N ASP A 90 -8.88 9.37 0.19
CA ASP A 90 -10.23 9.24 0.72
C ASP A 90 -10.34 8.08 1.71
N PHE A 91 -9.75 6.92 1.38
CA PHE A 91 -9.64 5.79 2.30
C PHE A 91 -8.87 6.15 3.57
N MET A 92 -7.73 6.85 3.46
CA MET A 92 -6.91 7.20 4.63
C MET A 92 -7.65 8.09 5.64
N TYR A 93 -8.58 8.92 5.17
CA TYR A 93 -9.41 9.79 6.00
C TYR A 93 -10.72 9.13 6.44
N ALA A 94 -11.06 7.96 5.92
CA ALA A 94 -12.24 7.21 6.31
C ALA A 94 -12.01 6.38 7.59
N GLY A 95 -12.96 6.46 8.53
CA GLY A 95 -13.18 5.46 9.57
C GLY A 95 -12.03 5.16 10.54
N GLN A 96 -11.92 3.89 10.94
CA GLN A 96 -11.06 3.37 12.02
C GLN A 96 -9.55 3.44 11.72
N HIS A 97 -9.14 3.58 10.46
CA HIS A 97 -7.73 3.71 10.06
C HIS A 97 -7.06 4.90 10.79
N ARG A 98 -7.80 5.99 10.98
CA ARG A 98 -7.33 7.17 11.71
C ARG A 98 -7.02 6.88 13.19
N GLU A 99 -7.76 5.98 13.84
CA GLU A 99 -7.52 5.64 15.25
C GLU A 99 -6.26 4.78 15.41
N LEU A 100 -6.05 3.79 14.55
CA LEU A 100 -4.79 3.04 14.52
C LEU A 100 -3.60 3.95 14.22
N LEU A 101 -3.75 4.89 13.26
CA LEU A 101 -2.69 5.86 12.97
C LEU A 101 -2.34 6.74 14.18
N LYS A 102 -3.31 7.13 15.01
CA LYS A 102 -3.03 7.91 16.23
C LYS A 102 -2.22 7.10 17.25
N ARG A 103 -2.57 5.82 17.42
CA ARG A 103 -1.96 4.90 18.39
C ARG A 103 -0.71 4.20 17.87
N ARG A 104 -0.33 4.39 16.60
CA ARG A 104 0.82 3.73 15.94
C ARG A 104 2.14 3.73 16.72
N ARG A 105 2.36 4.73 17.58
CA ARG A 105 3.57 4.83 18.43
C ARG A 105 3.57 3.88 19.62
N GLU A 106 2.45 3.29 19.98
CA GLU A 106 2.35 2.21 20.97
C GLU A 106 3.02 0.93 20.43
N TRP A 107 2.85 0.69 19.12
CA TRP A 107 3.22 -0.57 18.47
C TRP A 107 4.51 -0.48 17.65
N PHE A 108 4.80 0.68 17.05
CA PHE A 108 5.89 0.83 16.08
C PHE A 108 6.99 1.76 16.54
N ALA A 109 8.23 1.37 16.27
CA ALA A 109 9.41 2.19 16.51
C ALA A 109 9.43 3.38 15.56
N HIS A 110 9.88 4.53 16.05
CA HIS A 110 10.10 5.68 15.17
C HIS A 110 11.37 5.42 14.36
N THR A 111 11.26 5.51 13.04
CA THR A 111 12.40 5.39 12.15
C THR A 111 12.54 6.66 11.31
N ARG A 112 13.79 7.05 11.06
CA ARG A 112 14.13 8.29 10.34
C ARG A 112 14.06 8.12 8.82
N GLU A 113 14.21 6.89 8.35
CA GLU A 113 14.15 6.53 6.93
C GLU A 113 12.72 6.53 6.39
N ALA A 114 12.60 6.54 5.06
CA ALA A 114 11.31 6.39 4.40
C ALA A 114 10.72 4.99 4.70
N MET A 115 9.50 5.00 5.23
CA MET A 115 8.73 3.81 5.61
C MET A 115 7.52 3.58 4.71
N SER A 116 7.25 4.49 3.78
CA SER A 116 6.22 4.32 2.78
C SER A 116 6.69 4.89 1.44
N ALA A 117 6.20 4.29 0.37
CA ALA A 117 6.42 4.74 -0.99
C ALA A 117 5.15 4.53 -1.83
N LEU A 118 5.01 5.34 -2.86
CA LEU A 118 4.01 5.20 -3.91
C LEU A 118 4.69 5.19 -5.26
N TRP A 119 4.11 4.47 -6.22
CA TRP A 119 4.54 4.46 -7.61
C TRP A 119 3.39 4.02 -8.50
N TRP A 120 3.47 4.37 -9.79
CA TRP A 120 2.50 3.93 -10.78
C TRP A 120 2.88 2.55 -11.33
N VAL A 121 1.89 1.68 -11.47
CA VAL A 121 2.00 0.38 -12.14
C VAL A 121 1.04 0.33 -13.33
N PRO A 122 1.34 -0.39 -14.42
CA PRO A 122 0.36 -0.65 -15.46
C PRO A 122 -0.91 -1.26 -14.87
N ALA A 123 -2.07 -0.87 -15.39
CA ALA A 123 -3.33 -1.34 -14.85
C ALA A 123 -3.45 -2.87 -14.98
N GLY A 124 -3.87 -3.52 -13.90
CA GLY A 124 -3.95 -4.99 -13.83
C GLY A 124 -2.66 -5.67 -13.35
N GLU A 125 -1.51 -4.98 -13.33
CA GLU A 125 -0.29 -5.52 -12.74
C GLU A 125 -0.33 -5.44 -11.21
N ARG A 126 0.27 -6.44 -10.55
CA ARG A 126 0.32 -6.52 -9.09
C ARG A 126 1.77 -6.51 -8.63
N PRO A 127 2.19 -5.49 -7.85
CA PRO A 127 3.55 -5.39 -7.42
C PRO A 127 3.93 -6.51 -6.46
N THR A 128 5.20 -6.86 -6.45
CA THR A 128 5.81 -7.81 -5.53
C THR A 128 6.46 -7.09 -4.35
N VAL A 129 6.82 -7.84 -3.30
CA VAL A 129 7.57 -7.27 -2.18
C VAL A 129 8.95 -6.77 -2.63
N ALA A 130 9.58 -7.46 -3.59
CA ALA A 130 10.85 -7.02 -4.17
C ALA A 130 10.71 -5.64 -4.86
N ASP A 131 9.60 -5.39 -5.57
CA ASP A 131 9.30 -4.07 -6.13
C ASP A 131 9.18 -3.02 -5.02
N ALA A 132 8.46 -3.35 -3.95
CA ALA A 132 8.29 -2.47 -2.79
C ALA A 132 9.64 -2.12 -2.12
N GLU A 133 10.51 -3.09 -1.93
CA GLU A 133 11.86 -2.89 -1.38
C GLU A 133 12.68 -1.96 -2.28
N GLU A 134 12.69 -2.21 -3.59
CA GLU A 134 13.38 -1.39 -4.57
C GLU A 134 12.89 0.07 -4.55
N ARG A 135 11.57 0.27 -4.46
CA ARG A 135 10.94 1.60 -4.42
C ARG A 135 11.26 2.35 -3.12
N LEU A 136 11.26 1.66 -1.99
CA LEU A 136 11.67 2.24 -0.71
C LEU A 136 13.15 2.63 -0.70
N LEU A 137 14.03 1.77 -1.21
CA LEU A 137 15.47 2.06 -1.32
C LEU A 137 15.71 3.27 -2.24
N HIS A 138 15.07 3.29 -3.42
CA HIS A 138 15.16 4.41 -4.34
C HIS A 138 14.72 5.73 -3.69
N LEU A 139 13.59 5.73 -2.97
CA LEU A 139 13.09 6.91 -2.28
C LEU A 139 14.04 7.39 -1.17
N ARG A 140 14.73 6.47 -0.47
CA ARG A 140 15.73 6.81 0.56
C ARG A 140 16.98 7.43 -0.04
N GLU A 141 17.43 6.94 -1.18
CA GLU A 141 18.65 7.39 -1.85
C GLU A 141 18.45 8.71 -2.60
N HIS A 142 17.35 8.84 -3.34
CA HIS A 142 17.15 9.94 -4.29
C HIS A 142 16.09 10.96 -3.85
N GLY A 143 15.33 10.66 -2.79
CA GLY A 143 14.12 11.41 -2.47
C GLY A 143 12.99 11.14 -3.48
N PRO A 144 11.90 11.92 -3.45
CA PRO A 144 10.74 11.67 -4.31
C PRO A 144 11.04 11.90 -5.80
N THR A 145 10.75 10.90 -6.62
CA THR A 145 10.84 10.93 -8.10
C THR A 145 9.63 10.22 -8.72
N GLU A 146 9.45 10.29 -10.04
CA GLU A 146 8.41 9.51 -10.74
C GLU A 146 8.53 7.99 -10.51
N ARG A 147 9.75 7.50 -10.22
CA ARG A 147 10.00 6.08 -9.93
C ARG A 147 9.49 5.68 -8.55
N ALA A 148 9.62 6.55 -7.55
CA ALA A 148 9.08 6.32 -6.21
C ALA A 148 8.86 7.65 -5.47
N PHE A 149 7.67 7.84 -4.91
CA PHE A 149 7.27 9.11 -4.31
C PHE A 149 6.38 8.94 -3.07
N THR A 150 5.86 10.04 -2.53
CA THR A 150 5.00 10.04 -1.33
C THR A 150 3.73 10.85 -1.58
N LEU A 151 2.70 10.70 -0.73
CA LEU A 151 1.49 11.54 -0.82
C LEU A 151 1.78 13.03 -0.63
N ARG A 152 2.91 13.40 -0.01
CA ARG A 152 3.34 14.80 0.14
C ARG A 152 3.96 15.37 -1.14
N ALA A 153 4.49 14.51 -2.00
CA ALA A 153 5.15 14.88 -3.25
C ALA A 153 4.63 13.94 -4.35
N ARG A 154 3.45 14.28 -4.91
CA ARG A 154 2.75 13.44 -5.91
C ARG A 154 3.32 13.65 -7.30
N PHE A 155 3.35 12.58 -8.09
CA PHE A 155 3.63 12.62 -9.52
C PHE A 155 2.43 12.11 -10.30
N PRO A 156 2.13 12.66 -11.49
CA PRO A 156 1.03 12.18 -12.33
C PRO A 156 1.31 10.76 -12.84
N ALA A 157 0.26 10.03 -13.18
CA ALA A 157 0.40 8.76 -13.87
C ALA A 157 1.14 8.97 -15.21
N PRO A 158 2.01 8.04 -15.65
CA PRO A 158 2.66 8.14 -16.94
C PRO A 158 1.61 8.33 -18.03
N ALA A 159 1.84 9.29 -18.92
CA ALA A 159 1.03 9.42 -20.13
C ALA A 159 1.20 8.12 -20.91
N GLY A 160 0.15 7.29 -20.93
CA GLY A 160 0.24 5.97 -21.53
C GLY A 160 0.71 6.11 -22.98
N ALA A 161 1.82 5.46 -23.31
CA ALA A 161 2.27 5.34 -24.69
C ALA A 161 1.06 4.88 -25.52
N ARG A 162 0.81 5.63 -26.61
CA ARG A 162 -0.21 5.30 -27.59
C ARG A 162 0.20 4.06 -28.36
#